data_AF-A0A7C0W1W0-F1
#
_entry.id   AF-A0A7C0W1W0-F1
#
_cell.length_a   1.000
_cell.length_b   1.000
_cell.length_c   1.000
_cell.angle_alpha   90.00
_cell.angle_beta   90.00
_cell.angle_gamma   90.00
#
_symmetry.space_group_name_H-M   'P 1'
#
loop_
_entity.id
_entity.type
_entity.pdbx_description
1 polymer ?
#
loop_
_entity_poly.entity_id
_entity_poly.type
_entity_poly.pdbx_seq_one_letter_code
_entity_poly.pdbx_strand_id
1 'polypeptide(L)'
;MSDKFLREKYGLKETVIEDFSRDKAEEEDLKFWTNREKEFDDWKNILEKSIQIHKNFIVFIIGSYGRGKTLSLLKIKDEAEKNFKETIFPVYLSFKGEEKSKPGLDFIFRIFKSINFDKLVRNRNYNEIIEAINKIPENFDESKNLLKAIYGWNRKQLSLQKPATKDEKAKMALYFLRGEIKPTISQLKELGIMRKINSVDIAKEYLAAILYFMKNLGYKALLLSIDEFEYLFSLVSKSQYSMYLALLRGLYDFPIGLDITSDKDKLANMILFIGISEDGWDKLKEIEKKEISEGGPTRPLMRRVNLETTLLNFDRKNTEELIKKVLSYNRVTKYFEEDPLIPFTKDFVDYIYELTEGLPSAVKVRCAQVLDAGLADRVSLLTREYAQKVLEERGF
;
A
#
# COMPACT_ATOMS: atom_id res chain seq x y z
N MET A 1 -31.43 -6.81 -22.04
CA MET A 1 -32.32 -7.93 -21.64
C MET A 1 -31.73 -8.77 -20.50
N SER A 2 -30.41 -8.99 -20.44
CA SER A 2 -29.72 -9.62 -19.30
C SER A 2 -29.89 -8.84 -17.98
N ASP A 3 -29.81 -7.50 -18.01
CA ASP A 3 -29.95 -6.65 -16.80
C ASP A 3 -31.30 -6.83 -16.08
N LYS A 4 -32.39 -7.04 -16.82
CA LYS A 4 -33.71 -7.30 -16.23
C LYS A 4 -33.72 -8.60 -15.43
N PHE A 5 -33.14 -9.67 -15.95
CA PHE A 5 -33.07 -10.96 -15.24
C PHE A 5 -32.16 -10.88 -14.02
N LEU A 6 -30.99 -10.25 -14.14
CA LEU A 6 -30.05 -10.03 -13.04
C LEU A 6 -30.71 -9.31 -11.85
N ARG A 7 -31.49 -8.27 -12.13
CA ARG A 7 -32.22 -7.52 -11.09
C ARG A 7 -33.43 -8.25 -10.55
N GLU A 8 -34.24 -8.88 -11.40
CA GLU A 8 -35.51 -9.50 -10.98
C GLU A 8 -35.31 -10.85 -10.30
N LYS A 9 -34.37 -11.66 -10.76
CA LYS A 9 -34.15 -13.02 -10.25
C LYS A 9 -33.02 -13.09 -9.24
N TYR A 10 -31.95 -12.33 -9.43
CA TYR A 10 -30.85 -12.32 -8.50
C TYR A 10 -30.85 -11.09 -7.61
N GLY A 11 -31.57 -10.01 -7.94
CA GLY A 11 -31.54 -8.79 -7.12
C GLY A 11 -30.16 -8.14 -7.06
N LEU A 12 -29.34 -8.26 -8.12
CA LEU A 12 -27.97 -7.74 -8.16
C LEU A 12 -27.81 -6.56 -9.12
N LYS A 13 -26.79 -5.73 -8.90
CA LYS A 13 -26.30 -4.69 -9.81
C LYS A 13 -25.47 -5.32 -10.95
N GLU A 14 -25.41 -4.63 -12.09
CA GLU A 14 -24.59 -5.05 -13.24
C GLU A 14 -23.10 -5.20 -12.90
N THR A 15 -22.61 -4.46 -11.90
CA THR A 15 -21.21 -4.48 -11.44
C THR A 15 -20.80 -5.77 -10.73
N VAL A 16 -21.74 -6.67 -10.37
CA VAL A 16 -21.43 -7.84 -9.55
C VAL A 16 -20.43 -8.80 -10.19
N ILE A 17 -20.50 -8.98 -11.52
CA ILE A 17 -19.55 -9.86 -12.23
C ILE A 17 -18.16 -9.26 -12.17
N GLU A 18 -18.04 -7.96 -12.42
CA GLU A 18 -16.78 -7.22 -12.33
C GLU A 18 -16.20 -7.27 -10.91
N ASP A 19 -17.02 -7.10 -9.88
CA ASP A 19 -16.59 -7.19 -8.49
C ASP A 19 -16.09 -8.61 -8.14
N PHE A 20 -16.64 -9.66 -8.75
CA PHE A 20 -16.09 -11.01 -8.65
C PHE A 20 -14.85 -11.22 -9.54
N SER A 21 -14.76 -10.65 -10.72
CA SER A 21 -13.68 -10.92 -11.68
C SER A 21 -12.53 -9.92 -11.63
N ARG A 22 -12.52 -8.97 -10.69
CA ARG A 22 -11.44 -7.97 -10.59
C ARG A 22 -10.10 -8.64 -10.32
N ASP A 23 -9.18 -8.51 -11.28
CA ASP A 23 -7.84 -9.13 -11.24
C ASP A 23 -6.88 -8.45 -10.26
N LYS A 24 -7.11 -7.16 -9.97
CA LYS A 24 -6.29 -6.35 -9.06
C LYS A 24 -7.16 -5.86 -7.91
N ALA A 25 -6.64 -6.01 -6.70
CA ALA A 25 -7.33 -5.52 -5.52
C ALA A 25 -7.31 -3.98 -5.49
N GLU A 26 -8.48 -3.38 -5.29
CA GLU A 26 -8.66 -1.92 -5.22
C GLU A 26 -9.32 -1.50 -3.89
N GLU A 27 -9.38 -0.20 -3.60
CA GLU A 27 -9.96 0.29 -2.33
C GLU A 27 -11.45 -0.07 -2.21
N GLU A 28 -12.17 -0.19 -3.32
CA GLU A 28 -13.58 -0.61 -3.34
C GLU A 28 -13.76 -2.03 -2.79
N ASP A 29 -12.75 -2.88 -2.97
CA ASP A 29 -12.76 -4.27 -2.56
C ASP A 29 -12.72 -4.45 -1.04
N LEU A 30 -12.36 -3.40 -0.30
CA LEU A 30 -12.39 -3.41 1.16
C LEU A 30 -13.79 -3.65 1.72
N LYS A 31 -14.85 -3.41 0.93
CA LYS A 31 -16.23 -3.65 1.31
C LYS A 31 -16.54 -5.14 1.49
N PHE A 32 -15.79 -6.01 0.83
CA PHE A 32 -15.91 -7.46 0.96
C PHE A 32 -14.70 -8.11 1.65
N TRP A 33 -13.87 -7.31 2.32
CA TRP A 33 -12.79 -7.84 3.16
C TRP A 33 -13.34 -8.70 4.30
N THR A 34 -12.75 -9.87 4.52
CA THR A 34 -13.24 -10.87 5.48
C THR A 34 -12.16 -11.83 5.94
N ASN A 35 -12.39 -12.49 7.09
CA ASN A 35 -11.60 -13.58 7.63
C ASN A 35 -10.11 -13.25 7.83
N ARG A 36 -9.88 -12.08 8.40
CA ARG A 36 -8.55 -11.53 8.70
C ARG A 36 -8.58 -10.65 9.93
N GLU A 37 -9.63 -10.74 10.74
CA GLU A 37 -9.89 -9.87 11.88
C GLU A 37 -8.81 -10.04 12.96
N LYS A 38 -8.35 -11.27 13.21
CA LYS A 38 -7.26 -11.54 14.15
C LYS A 38 -5.95 -10.94 13.69
N GLU A 39 -5.58 -11.20 12.43
CA GLU A 39 -4.38 -10.63 11.81
C GLU A 39 -4.44 -9.10 11.81
N PHE A 40 -5.62 -8.54 11.54
CA PHE A 40 -5.84 -7.11 11.52
C PHE A 40 -5.74 -6.48 12.91
N ASP A 41 -6.18 -7.15 13.97
CA ASP A 41 -5.97 -6.69 15.34
C ASP A 41 -4.48 -6.60 15.68
N ASP A 42 -3.67 -7.57 15.25
CA ASP A 42 -2.21 -7.51 15.41
C ASP A 42 -1.59 -6.35 14.62
N TRP A 43 -2.05 -6.12 13.39
CA TRP A 43 -1.59 -4.98 12.58
C TRP A 43 -1.98 -3.65 13.21
N LYS A 44 -3.20 -3.55 13.77
CA LYS A 44 -3.68 -2.37 14.48
C LYS A 44 -2.85 -2.11 15.73
N ASN A 45 -2.49 -3.15 16.48
CA ASN A 45 -1.58 -3.02 17.62
C ASN A 45 -0.22 -2.42 17.22
N ILE A 46 0.29 -2.70 16.02
CA ILE A 46 1.51 -2.05 15.50
C ILE A 46 1.26 -0.56 15.23
N LEU A 47 0.14 -0.20 14.60
CA LEU A 47 -0.23 1.21 14.38
C LEU A 47 -0.35 1.97 15.72
N GLU A 48 -0.98 1.38 16.73
CA GLU A 48 -1.11 1.99 18.06
C GLU A 48 0.23 2.15 18.77
N LYS A 49 1.09 1.12 18.73
CA LYS A 49 2.45 1.23 19.30
C LYS A 49 3.26 2.32 18.60
N SER A 50 3.11 2.47 17.28
CA SER A 50 3.86 3.46 16.50
C SER A 50 3.58 4.92 16.88
N ILE A 51 2.47 5.21 17.55
CA ILE A 51 2.12 6.56 18.01
C ILE A 51 2.45 6.79 19.49
N GLN A 52 2.83 5.73 20.21
CA GLN A 52 3.15 5.73 21.64
C GLN A 52 4.66 5.70 21.89
N ILE A 53 5.40 4.90 21.13
CA ILE A 53 6.84 4.76 21.29
C ILE A 53 7.59 5.35 20.10
N HIS A 54 8.75 5.97 20.34
CA HIS A 54 9.58 6.51 19.28
C HIS A 54 10.47 5.41 18.67
N LYS A 55 9.88 4.65 17.74
CA LYS A 55 10.51 3.50 17.09
C LYS A 55 9.88 3.28 15.71
N ASN A 56 10.68 2.84 14.74
CA ASN A 56 10.16 2.39 13.46
C ASN A 56 9.76 0.92 13.50
N PHE A 57 8.84 0.53 12.61
CA PHE A 57 8.30 -0.82 12.57
C PHE A 57 8.42 -1.43 11.17
N ILE A 58 8.70 -2.72 11.11
CA ILE A 58 8.66 -3.53 9.89
C ILE A 58 7.74 -4.72 10.15
N VAL A 59 6.74 -4.89 9.29
CA VAL A 59 5.78 -5.99 9.30
C VAL A 59 5.78 -6.64 7.93
N PHE A 60 5.88 -7.97 7.88
CA PHE A 60 5.76 -8.73 6.64
C PHE A 60 4.40 -9.42 6.57
N ILE A 61 3.67 -9.20 5.48
CA ILE A 61 2.45 -9.91 5.12
C ILE A 61 2.79 -10.90 4.01
N ILE A 62 2.82 -12.17 4.37
CA ILE A 62 3.31 -13.27 3.55
C ILE A 62 2.12 -14.02 2.97
N GLY A 63 2.15 -14.38 1.70
CA GLY A 63 1.13 -15.24 1.11
C GLY A 63 1.33 -15.44 -0.38
N SER A 64 0.85 -16.56 -0.91
CA SER A 64 0.90 -16.81 -2.35
C SER A 64 0.02 -15.82 -3.14
N TYR A 65 0.11 -15.87 -4.47
CA TYR A 65 -0.73 -15.06 -5.33
C TYR A 65 -2.21 -15.33 -5.03
N GLY A 66 -3.02 -14.27 -4.93
CA GLY A 66 -4.46 -14.42 -4.73
C GLY A 66 -4.95 -14.64 -3.30
N ARG A 67 -4.07 -14.62 -2.28
CA ARG A 67 -4.44 -14.74 -0.86
C ARG A 67 -4.86 -13.44 -0.15
N GLY A 68 -4.85 -12.32 -0.88
CA GLY A 68 -5.33 -11.02 -0.37
C GLY A 68 -4.26 -10.10 0.22
N LYS A 69 -2.96 -10.27 -0.11
CA LYS A 69 -1.88 -9.38 0.38
C LYS A 69 -2.14 -7.90 0.10
N THR A 70 -2.39 -7.56 -1.16
CA THR A 70 -2.70 -6.19 -1.59
C THR A 70 -3.91 -5.64 -0.85
N LEU A 71 -4.97 -6.43 -0.72
CA LEU A 71 -6.18 -6.01 -0.01
C LEU A 71 -5.93 -5.77 1.48
N SER A 72 -5.08 -6.59 2.13
CA SER A 72 -4.64 -6.37 3.51
C SER A 72 -3.83 -5.07 3.66
N LEU A 73 -2.91 -4.78 2.73
CA LEU A 73 -2.15 -3.52 2.71
C LEU A 73 -3.06 -2.29 2.53
N LEU A 74 -4.07 -2.40 1.67
CA LEU A 74 -5.10 -1.37 1.49
C LEU A 74 -5.96 -1.22 2.75
N LYS A 75 -6.28 -2.33 3.44
CA LYS A 75 -7.06 -2.31 4.67
C LYS A 75 -6.33 -1.60 5.80
N ILE A 76 -5.02 -1.81 5.94
CA ILE A 76 -4.17 -1.12 6.93
C ILE A 76 -4.08 0.38 6.61
N LYS A 77 -3.93 0.73 5.33
CA LYS A 77 -3.98 2.13 4.88
C LYS A 77 -5.33 2.77 5.24
N ASP A 78 -6.44 2.11 4.92
CA ASP A 78 -7.80 2.57 5.21
C ASP A 78 -8.03 2.78 6.72
N GLU A 79 -7.51 1.87 7.54
CA GLU A 79 -7.54 1.99 9.01
C GLU A 79 -6.79 3.24 9.49
N ALA A 80 -5.58 3.48 8.98
CA ALA A 80 -4.82 4.68 9.31
C ALA A 80 -5.56 5.96 8.88
N GLU A 81 -6.20 5.96 7.70
CA GLU A 81 -6.96 7.10 7.19
C GLU A 81 -8.26 7.38 7.96
N LYS A 82 -8.91 6.34 8.50
CA LYS A 82 -10.20 6.48 9.20
C LYS A 82 -10.03 6.71 10.69
N ASN A 83 -9.17 5.94 11.34
CA ASN A 83 -9.09 5.85 12.80
C ASN A 83 -7.84 6.53 13.39
N PHE A 84 -6.80 6.78 12.59
CA PHE A 84 -5.57 7.48 13.01
C PHE A 84 -5.37 8.82 12.28
N LYS A 85 -6.47 9.44 11.85
CA LYS A 85 -6.51 10.71 11.12
C LYS A 85 -5.54 11.74 11.69
N GLU A 86 -4.78 12.39 10.80
CA GLU A 86 -3.80 13.42 11.13
C GLU A 86 -2.70 13.01 12.12
N THR A 87 -2.68 11.75 12.57
CA THR A 87 -1.67 11.18 13.46
C THR A 87 -0.75 10.24 12.71
N ILE A 88 -1.29 9.43 11.80
CA ILE A 88 -0.51 8.59 10.88
C ILE A 88 -0.79 9.09 9.47
N PHE A 89 0.25 9.40 8.70
CA PHE A 89 0.14 9.73 7.28
C PHE A 89 0.39 8.47 6.46
N PRO A 90 -0.62 7.90 5.78
CA PRO A 90 -0.46 6.65 5.08
C PRO A 90 -0.19 6.85 3.59
N VAL A 91 0.73 6.04 3.05
CA VAL A 91 1.05 5.99 1.63
C VAL A 91 1.12 4.54 1.17
N TYR A 92 0.80 4.32 -0.10
CA TYR A 92 0.89 3.02 -0.76
C TYR A 92 1.96 3.09 -1.85
N LEU A 93 2.80 2.06 -1.93
CA LEU A 93 3.88 1.95 -2.91
C LEU A 93 3.88 0.56 -3.51
N SER A 94 4.01 0.48 -4.83
CA SER A 94 4.18 -0.79 -5.55
C SER A 94 5.57 -0.88 -6.15
N PHE A 95 6.17 -2.06 -6.05
CA PHE A 95 7.47 -2.38 -6.66
C PHE A 95 7.36 -2.86 -8.12
N LYS A 96 6.16 -2.80 -8.75
CA LYS A 96 6.02 -2.98 -10.21
C LYS A 96 6.93 -2.00 -10.97
N GLY A 97 7.58 -2.49 -12.02
CA GLY A 97 8.11 -1.64 -13.10
C GLY A 97 9.59 -1.85 -13.44
N GLU A 98 9.80 -2.06 -14.73
CA GLU A 98 11.01 -2.37 -15.52
C GLU A 98 12.04 -1.23 -15.64
N GLU A 99 12.51 -0.63 -14.55
CA GLU A 99 13.60 0.35 -14.66
C GLU A 99 14.85 -0.10 -13.93
N LYS A 100 15.95 -0.21 -14.69
CA LYS A 100 17.32 -0.29 -14.15
C LYS A 100 17.62 1.00 -13.40
N SER A 101 17.22 1.08 -12.14
CA SER A 101 17.46 2.21 -11.26
C SER A 101 18.72 1.99 -10.41
N LYS A 102 19.21 3.04 -9.75
CA LYS A 102 20.25 2.91 -8.73
C LYS A 102 19.63 2.29 -7.47
N PRO A 103 20.01 1.06 -7.08
CA PRO A 103 19.36 0.34 -5.99
C PRO A 103 19.36 1.14 -4.69
N GLY A 104 18.21 1.15 -4.02
CA GLY A 104 18.01 1.80 -2.73
C GLY A 104 17.77 3.32 -2.83
N LEU A 105 18.47 4.02 -3.72
CA LEU A 105 18.13 5.43 -3.99
C LEU A 105 16.74 5.54 -4.61
N ASP A 106 16.43 4.64 -5.53
CA ASP A 106 15.13 4.54 -6.16
C ASP A 106 14.01 4.18 -5.17
N PHE A 107 14.30 3.35 -4.16
CA PHE A 107 13.35 3.05 -3.07
C PHE A 107 12.94 4.34 -2.35
N ILE A 108 13.89 5.20 -1.98
CA ILE A 108 13.60 6.46 -1.31
C ILE A 108 12.83 7.41 -2.25
N PHE A 109 13.19 7.46 -3.55
CA PHE A 109 12.41 8.22 -4.52
C PHE A 109 10.98 7.70 -4.67
N ARG A 110 10.75 6.38 -4.60
CA ARG A 110 9.39 5.80 -4.59
C ARG A 110 8.60 6.28 -3.37
N ILE A 111 9.23 6.37 -2.19
CA ILE A 111 8.59 6.99 -1.01
C ILE A 111 8.16 8.43 -1.31
N PHE A 112 9.07 9.25 -1.85
CA PHE A 112 8.76 10.65 -2.18
C PHE A 112 7.67 10.80 -3.24
N LYS A 113 7.61 9.89 -4.23
CA LYS A 113 6.55 9.84 -5.25
C LYS A 113 5.20 9.48 -4.64
N SER A 114 5.17 8.52 -3.72
CA SER A 114 3.94 8.07 -3.05
C SER A 114 3.38 9.08 -2.04
N ILE A 115 4.19 10.04 -1.56
CA ILE A 115 3.70 11.12 -0.70
C ILE A 115 2.90 12.14 -1.53
N ASN A 116 1.62 12.28 -1.18
CA ASN A 116 0.77 13.36 -1.67
C ASN A 116 0.97 14.60 -0.77
N PHE A 117 1.86 15.50 -1.19
CA PHE A 117 2.22 16.72 -0.44
C PHE A 117 1.01 17.68 -0.27
N ASP A 118 0.05 17.69 -1.20
CA ASP A 118 -1.17 18.49 -1.04
C ASP A 118 -2.07 17.93 0.07
N LYS A 119 -2.24 16.60 0.12
CA LYS A 119 -3.01 15.92 1.17
C LYS A 119 -2.36 16.09 2.54
N LEU A 120 -1.02 16.11 2.59
CA LEU A 120 -0.25 16.26 3.83
C LEU A 120 -0.55 17.57 4.57
N VAL A 121 -0.90 18.64 3.84
CA VAL A 121 -1.17 19.97 4.42
C VAL A 121 -2.63 20.43 4.26
N ARG A 122 -3.53 19.57 3.77
CA ARG A 122 -4.89 19.93 3.36
C ARG A 122 -5.71 20.70 4.41
N ASN A 123 -5.48 20.40 5.70
CA ASN A 123 -6.19 21.02 6.83
C ASN A 123 -5.29 21.97 7.62
N ARG A 124 -4.30 22.57 6.97
CA ARG A 124 -3.34 23.48 7.58
C ARG A 124 -3.33 24.80 6.83
N ASN A 125 -3.30 25.90 7.57
CA ASN A 125 -3.12 27.21 6.98
C ASN A 125 -1.65 27.46 6.63
N TYR A 126 -1.39 28.46 5.80
CA TYR A 126 -0.03 28.77 5.34
C TYR A 126 0.95 29.05 6.48
N ASN A 127 0.54 29.76 7.53
CA ASN A 127 1.42 30.09 8.64
C ASN A 127 1.84 28.84 9.41
N GLU A 128 0.90 27.90 9.64
CA GLU A 128 1.19 26.61 10.26
C GLU A 128 2.20 25.80 9.43
N ILE A 129 2.04 25.80 8.10
CA ILE A 129 2.96 25.09 7.19
C ILE A 129 4.37 25.69 7.27
N ILE A 130 4.48 27.02 7.16
CA ILE A 130 5.79 27.70 7.21
C ILE A 130 6.43 27.56 8.60
N GLU A 131 5.65 27.66 9.67
CA GLU A 131 6.13 27.42 11.03
C GLU A 131 6.67 25.99 11.18
N ALA A 132 5.95 24.99 10.65
CA ALA A 132 6.38 23.59 10.66
C ALA A 132 7.68 23.37 9.87
N ILE A 133 7.88 24.07 8.76
CA ILE A 133 9.15 24.02 7.99
C ILE A 133 10.28 24.72 8.74
N ASN A 134 10.01 25.85 9.39
CA ASN A 134 11.04 26.60 10.13
C ASN A 134 11.51 25.85 11.39
N LYS A 135 10.67 25.00 11.98
CA LYS A 135 11.01 24.11 13.11
C LYS A 135 11.89 22.92 12.72
N ILE A 136 12.15 22.68 11.43
CA ILE A 136 13.12 21.66 11.02
C ILE A 136 14.53 22.08 11.50
N PRO A 137 15.43 21.17 11.90
CA PRO A 137 16.78 21.55 12.34
C PRO A 137 17.65 22.20 11.23
N GLU A 138 18.58 23.08 11.61
CA GLU A 138 19.44 23.88 10.69
C GLU A 138 20.36 23.05 9.79
N ASN A 139 20.80 21.88 10.24
CA ASN A 139 21.58 20.96 9.41
C ASN A 139 20.80 20.39 8.20
N PHE A 140 19.50 20.70 8.06
CA PHE A 140 18.66 20.34 6.91
C PHE A 140 18.24 21.54 6.05
N ASP A 141 19.03 22.61 6.00
CA ASP A 141 18.66 23.85 5.30
C ASP A 141 18.34 23.66 3.80
N GLU A 142 19.05 22.78 3.07
CA GLU A 142 18.71 22.46 1.68
C GLU A 142 17.29 21.87 1.57
N SER A 143 16.96 20.93 2.46
CA SER A 143 15.64 20.31 2.51
C SER A 143 14.55 21.29 2.95
N LYS A 144 14.85 22.21 3.87
CA LYS A 144 13.94 23.31 4.23
C LYS A 144 13.65 24.21 3.05
N ASN A 145 14.69 24.62 2.32
CA ASN A 145 14.54 25.48 1.15
C ASN A 145 13.68 24.80 0.08
N LEU A 146 13.87 23.50 -0.12
CA LEU A 146 13.04 22.71 -1.00
C LEU A 146 11.57 22.67 -0.55
N LEU A 147 11.29 22.40 0.73
CA LEU A 147 9.93 22.43 1.28
C LEU A 147 9.31 23.83 1.19
N LYS A 148 10.09 24.89 1.44
CA LYS A 148 9.66 26.28 1.22
C LYS A 148 9.39 26.58 -0.26
N ALA A 149 10.07 25.93 -1.20
CA ALA A 149 9.79 26.07 -2.63
C ALA A 149 8.51 25.32 -3.02
N ILE A 150 8.28 24.11 -2.46
CA ILE A 150 7.05 23.32 -2.67
C ILE A 150 5.83 24.08 -2.12
N TYR A 151 5.91 24.54 -0.88
CA TYR A 151 4.80 25.21 -0.17
C TYR A 151 4.88 26.73 -0.17
N GLY A 152 5.77 27.31 -0.99
CA GLY A 152 6.06 28.74 -1.07
C GLY A 152 4.95 29.54 -1.71
N TRP A 153 3.75 29.43 -1.16
CA TRP A 153 2.62 30.30 -1.45
C TRP A 153 2.94 31.72 -1.02
N ASN A 154 2.75 32.67 -1.93
CA ASN A 154 2.74 34.08 -1.59
C ASN A 154 1.41 34.65 -2.09
N ARG A 155 0.58 35.15 -1.15
CA ARG A 155 -0.76 35.76 -1.31
C ARG A 155 -0.98 36.40 -2.69
N LYS A 156 -1.65 35.72 -3.64
CA LYS A 156 -2.33 36.36 -4.79
C LYS A 156 -3.29 35.49 -5.60
N GLN A 157 -3.82 34.38 -5.05
CA GLN A 157 -4.80 33.54 -5.76
C GLN A 157 -6.02 33.13 -4.93
N LEU A 158 -6.40 33.96 -3.94
CA LEU A 158 -7.78 34.06 -3.47
C LEU A 158 -8.54 35.20 -4.18
N SER A 159 -7.93 35.81 -5.20
CA SER A 159 -8.57 36.81 -6.05
C SER A 159 -8.10 36.60 -7.49
N LEU A 160 -9.03 36.18 -8.34
CA LEU A 160 -9.14 36.44 -9.78
C LEU A 160 -7.84 36.71 -10.58
N GLN A 161 -7.60 35.82 -11.55
CA GLN A 161 -6.84 36.04 -12.79
C GLN A 161 -5.31 36.27 -12.68
N LYS A 162 -4.55 35.17 -12.77
CA LYS A 162 -3.45 34.93 -13.74
C LYS A 162 -2.80 33.55 -13.50
N PRO A 163 -2.70 32.67 -14.52
CA PRO A 163 -2.08 31.35 -14.41
C PRO A 163 -0.64 31.30 -14.96
N ALA A 164 0.09 30.23 -14.58
CA ALA A 164 1.23 29.60 -15.26
C ALA A 164 2.65 29.68 -14.65
N THR A 165 3.30 30.84 -14.43
CA THR A 165 4.77 30.83 -14.22
C THR A 165 5.30 30.54 -12.80
N LYS A 166 4.47 30.63 -11.75
CA LYS A 166 4.88 30.34 -10.34
C LYS A 166 4.61 28.91 -9.88
N ASP A 167 3.79 28.20 -10.63
CA ASP A 167 3.53 26.77 -10.50
C ASP A 167 4.78 25.96 -10.91
N GLU A 168 5.59 26.50 -11.82
CA GLU A 168 6.81 25.86 -12.33
C GLU A 168 7.88 25.63 -11.27
N LYS A 169 8.09 26.57 -10.34
CA LYS A 169 9.11 26.42 -9.29
C LYS A 169 8.71 25.35 -8.27
N ALA A 170 7.45 25.34 -7.84
CA ALA A 170 6.93 24.32 -6.93
C ALA A 170 6.90 22.94 -7.59
N LYS A 171 6.48 22.86 -8.86
CA LYS A 171 6.55 21.65 -9.69
C LYS A 171 7.99 21.17 -9.85
N MET A 172 8.92 22.06 -10.17
CA MET A 172 10.35 21.73 -10.30
C MET A 172 10.93 21.20 -8.99
N ALA A 173 10.60 21.83 -7.86
CA ALA A 173 11.01 21.36 -6.54
C ALA A 173 10.45 19.95 -6.26
N LEU A 174 9.17 19.73 -6.52
CA LEU A 174 8.52 18.44 -6.31
C LEU A 174 9.08 17.34 -7.23
N TYR A 175 9.28 17.63 -8.51
CA TYR A 175 9.87 16.70 -9.47
C TYR A 175 11.34 16.41 -9.16
N PHE A 176 12.09 17.39 -8.67
CA PHE A 176 13.46 17.18 -8.19
C PHE A 176 13.47 16.25 -6.98
N LEU A 177 12.61 16.50 -5.99
CA LEU A 177 12.49 15.66 -4.81
C LEU A 177 12.18 14.21 -5.21
N ARG A 178 11.25 14.03 -6.14
CA ARG A 178 10.81 12.72 -6.65
C ARG A 178 11.83 12.04 -7.58
N GLY A 179 12.94 12.70 -7.90
CA GLY A 179 13.95 12.17 -8.84
C GLY A 179 13.45 12.06 -10.28
N GLU A 180 12.40 12.81 -10.65
CA GLU A 180 11.79 12.81 -11.99
C GLU A 180 12.53 13.73 -12.97
N ILE A 181 13.27 14.71 -12.44
CA ILE A 181 14.12 15.61 -13.23
C ILE A 181 15.55 15.61 -12.71
N LYS A 182 16.49 15.97 -13.59
CA LYS A 182 17.88 16.26 -13.24
C LYS A 182 18.13 17.76 -13.43
N PRO A 183 17.91 18.61 -12.42
CA PRO A 183 18.03 20.05 -12.59
C PRO A 183 19.44 20.48 -12.98
N THR A 184 19.51 21.59 -13.71
CA THR A 184 20.74 22.33 -14.00
C THR A 184 21.25 23.03 -12.75
N ILE A 185 22.51 23.47 -12.75
CA ILE A 185 23.10 24.22 -11.62
C ILE A 185 22.30 25.51 -11.34
N SER A 186 21.84 26.19 -12.40
CA SER A 186 21.01 27.40 -12.26
C SER A 186 19.68 27.11 -11.56
N GLN A 187 19.01 26.01 -11.94
CA GLN A 187 17.76 25.58 -11.33
C GLN A 187 17.93 25.17 -9.86
N LEU A 188 19.03 24.48 -9.52
CA LEU A 188 19.34 24.15 -8.13
C LEU A 188 19.58 25.41 -7.29
N LYS A 189 20.34 26.37 -7.83
CA LYS A 189 20.59 27.67 -7.18
C LYS A 189 19.28 28.44 -6.96
N GLU A 190 18.35 28.38 -7.90
CA GLU A 190 17.02 28.99 -7.76
C GLU A 190 16.21 28.37 -6.60
N LEU A 191 16.36 27.06 -6.36
CA LEU A 191 15.75 26.35 -5.24
C LEU A 191 16.49 26.55 -3.91
N GLY A 192 17.65 27.22 -3.91
CA GLY A 192 18.51 27.33 -2.72
C GLY A 192 19.14 25.99 -2.33
N ILE A 193 19.44 25.14 -3.32
CA ILE A 193 20.00 23.80 -3.16
C ILE A 193 21.37 23.78 -3.85
N MET A 194 22.38 23.19 -3.20
CA MET A 194 23.71 23.06 -3.78
C MET A 194 23.97 21.65 -4.33
N ARG A 195 23.44 20.61 -3.67
CA ARG A 195 23.72 19.20 -4.00
C ARG A 195 22.55 18.52 -4.73
N LYS A 196 22.87 17.65 -5.69
CA LYS A 196 21.91 16.72 -6.29
C LYS A 196 21.68 15.53 -5.36
N ILE A 197 20.47 14.98 -5.36
CA ILE A 197 20.13 13.73 -4.64
C ILE A 197 20.64 12.54 -5.47
N ASN A 198 21.94 12.24 -5.37
CA ASN A 198 22.60 11.20 -6.19
C ASN A 198 23.12 9.99 -5.39
N SER A 199 22.94 10.01 -4.07
CA SER A 199 23.30 8.95 -3.13
C SER A 199 22.17 8.68 -2.13
N VAL A 200 22.17 7.49 -1.53
CA VAL A 200 21.21 7.08 -0.51
C VAL A 200 21.29 7.99 0.73
N ASP A 201 22.50 8.41 1.12
CA ASP A 201 22.70 9.24 2.31
C ASP A 201 22.09 10.63 2.14
N ILE A 202 22.32 11.28 0.99
CA ILE A 202 21.67 12.56 0.68
C ILE A 202 20.15 12.37 0.67
N ALA A 203 19.64 11.31 0.02
CA ALA A 203 18.20 11.05 0.00
C ALA A 203 17.60 10.85 1.40
N LYS A 204 18.35 10.21 2.32
CA LYS A 204 17.98 10.06 3.73
C LYS A 204 17.92 11.40 4.48
N GLU A 205 18.77 12.37 4.16
CA GLU A 205 18.69 13.73 4.72
C GLU A 205 17.37 14.42 4.33
N TYR A 206 16.95 14.31 3.07
CA TYR A 206 15.65 14.82 2.62
C TYR A 206 14.48 14.07 3.27
N LEU A 207 14.57 12.76 3.42
CA LEU A 207 13.56 11.97 4.13
C LEU A 207 13.47 12.39 5.60
N ALA A 208 14.60 12.62 6.28
CA ALA A 208 14.62 13.12 7.65
C ALA A 208 13.86 14.45 7.77
N ALA A 209 14.15 15.41 6.89
CA ALA A 209 13.49 16.70 6.89
C ALA A 209 11.98 16.60 6.65
N ILE A 210 11.54 15.69 5.78
CA ILE A 210 10.11 15.41 5.56
C ILE A 210 9.47 14.81 6.82
N LEU A 211 10.13 13.88 7.50
CA LEU A 211 9.64 13.30 8.76
C LEU A 211 9.59 14.33 9.90
N TYR A 212 10.55 15.26 9.97
CA TYR A 212 10.48 16.42 10.87
C TYR A 212 9.28 17.31 10.53
N PHE A 213 9.13 17.64 9.25
CA PHE A 213 8.01 18.44 8.77
C PHE A 213 6.67 17.79 9.14
N MET A 214 6.51 16.48 8.89
CA MET A 214 5.35 15.69 9.29
C MET A 214 5.11 15.78 10.80
N LYS A 215 6.16 15.59 11.62
CA LYS A 215 6.05 15.74 13.08
C LYS A 215 5.57 17.11 13.49
N ASN A 216 6.15 18.15 12.89
CA ASN A 216 5.81 19.54 13.20
C ASN A 216 4.38 19.92 12.77
N LEU A 217 3.79 19.19 11.83
CA LEU A 217 2.38 19.28 11.44
C LEU A 217 1.42 18.46 12.34
N GLY A 218 1.97 17.69 13.28
CA GLY A 218 1.22 16.85 14.23
C GLY A 218 1.24 15.35 13.93
N TYR A 219 1.77 14.92 12.78
CA TYR A 219 1.84 13.50 12.44
C TYR A 219 2.91 12.80 13.29
N LYS A 220 2.54 11.70 13.93
CA LYS A 220 3.45 10.87 14.72
C LYS A 220 4.15 9.81 13.89
N ALA A 221 3.57 9.38 12.77
CA ALA A 221 4.17 8.37 11.91
C ALA A 221 3.81 8.52 10.43
N LEU A 222 4.70 8.02 9.57
CA LEU A 222 4.51 7.75 8.15
C LEU A 222 4.30 6.24 7.97
N LEU A 223 3.12 5.84 7.50
CA LEU A 223 2.82 4.45 7.15
C LEU A 223 3.14 4.20 5.67
N LEU A 224 3.99 3.21 5.41
CA LEU A 224 4.39 2.72 4.10
C LEU A 224 3.76 1.34 3.86
N SER A 225 2.69 1.27 3.07
CA SER A 225 2.12 0.00 2.57
C SER A 225 2.81 -0.39 1.27
N ILE A 226 3.75 -1.33 1.34
CA ILE A 226 4.65 -1.74 0.26
C ILE A 226 4.15 -3.04 -0.36
N ASP A 227 3.74 -3.00 -1.61
CA ASP A 227 3.28 -4.18 -2.34
C ASP A 227 4.32 -4.69 -3.34
N GLU A 228 4.24 -5.99 -3.62
CA GLU A 228 5.07 -6.71 -4.60
C GLU A 228 6.58 -6.62 -4.35
N PHE A 229 6.97 -6.70 -3.08
CA PHE A 229 8.37 -6.61 -2.68
C PHE A 229 9.24 -7.73 -3.28
N GLU A 230 8.65 -8.88 -3.58
CA GLU A 230 9.33 -10.03 -4.17
C GLU A 230 9.94 -9.76 -5.56
N TYR A 231 9.49 -8.73 -6.28
CA TYR A 231 10.07 -8.35 -7.56
C TYR A 231 11.52 -7.90 -7.44
N LEU A 232 11.95 -7.47 -6.25
CA LEU A 232 13.37 -7.22 -5.97
C LEU A 232 14.22 -8.49 -6.10
N PHE A 233 13.67 -9.68 -5.90
CA PHE A 233 14.43 -10.93 -6.07
C PHE A 233 14.44 -11.44 -7.51
N SER A 234 13.53 -10.97 -8.36
CA SER A 234 13.43 -11.40 -9.76
C SER A 234 14.09 -10.43 -10.74
N LEU A 235 14.03 -9.12 -10.48
CA LEU A 235 14.45 -8.08 -11.42
C LEU A 235 15.86 -7.53 -11.18
N VAL A 236 16.44 -7.72 -9.99
CA VAL A 236 17.73 -7.12 -9.64
C VAL A 236 18.77 -8.16 -9.24
N SER A 237 20.05 -7.85 -9.46
CA SER A 237 21.15 -8.78 -9.18
C SER A 237 21.35 -9.01 -7.68
N LYS A 238 22.15 -10.02 -7.31
CA LYS A 238 22.44 -10.36 -5.91
C LYS A 238 22.93 -9.17 -5.08
N SER A 239 23.83 -8.39 -5.68
CA SER A 239 24.37 -7.19 -5.05
C SER A 239 23.30 -6.11 -4.84
N GLN A 240 22.39 -5.95 -5.80
CA GLN A 240 21.35 -4.92 -5.76
C GLN A 240 20.29 -5.24 -4.70
N TYR A 241 19.77 -6.46 -4.62
CA TYR A 241 18.81 -6.79 -3.56
C TYR A 241 19.46 -6.63 -2.17
N SER A 242 20.74 -7.01 -1.99
CA SER A 242 21.45 -6.77 -0.72
C SER A 242 21.48 -5.29 -0.33
N MET A 243 21.59 -4.37 -1.30
CA MET A 243 21.48 -2.93 -1.03
C MET A 243 20.08 -2.53 -0.56
N TYR A 244 19.01 -3.10 -1.12
CA TYR A 244 17.64 -2.86 -0.65
C TYR A 244 17.41 -3.38 0.76
N LEU A 245 17.90 -4.59 1.08
CA LEU A 245 17.79 -5.16 2.43
C LEU A 245 18.59 -4.33 3.45
N ALA A 246 19.80 -3.87 3.08
CA ALA A 246 20.59 -2.97 3.89
C ALA A 246 19.90 -1.61 4.11
N LEU A 247 19.21 -1.10 3.08
CA LEU A 247 18.40 0.11 3.20
C LEU A 247 17.23 -0.09 4.15
N LEU A 248 16.43 -1.16 3.99
CA LEU A 248 15.31 -1.46 4.90
C LEU A 248 15.77 -1.53 6.35
N ARG A 249 16.89 -2.19 6.61
CA ARG A 249 17.53 -2.20 7.93
C ARG A 249 17.85 -0.78 8.40
N GLY A 250 18.46 0.02 7.54
CA GLY A 250 18.79 1.40 7.83
C GLY A 250 17.57 2.30 8.05
N LEU A 251 16.43 2.00 7.41
CA LEU A 251 15.16 2.69 7.64
C LEU A 251 14.54 2.29 8.97
N TYR A 252 14.67 1.02 9.39
CA TYR A 252 14.26 0.62 10.73
C TYR A 252 15.08 1.32 11.82
N ASP A 253 16.41 1.34 11.67
CA ASP A 253 17.31 2.01 12.62
C ASP A 253 17.28 3.54 12.51
N PHE A 254 16.52 4.11 11.56
CA PHE A 254 16.49 5.53 11.31
C PHE A 254 16.00 6.34 12.53
N PRO A 255 16.64 7.46 12.90
CA PRO A 255 17.68 8.19 12.15
C PRO A 255 19.13 7.88 12.57
N ILE A 256 19.43 6.70 13.13
CA ILE A 256 20.80 6.35 13.54
C ILE A 256 21.76 6.52 12.35
N GLY A 257 22.86 7.26 12.59
CA GLY A 257 23.88 7.54 11.58
C GLY A 257 23.71 8.88 10.85
N LEU A 258 22.61 9.61 11.07
CA LEU A 258 22.55 11.03 10.75
C LEU A 258 23.09 11.86 11.92
N ASP A 259 23.70 13.01 11.62
CA ASP A 259 24.16 13.99 12.62
C ASP A 259 22.96 14.70 13.28
N ILE A 260 22.17 13.92 14.02
CA ILE A 260 20.99 14.35 14.77
C ILE A 260 21.32 14.09 16.23
N THR A 261 22.12 14.98 16.79
CA THR A 261 22.78 14.81 18.10
C THR A 261 21.85 14.98 19.30
N SER A 262 20.60 15.43 19.13
CA SER A 262 19.69 15.68 20.27
C SER A 262 18.18 15.52 20.00
N ASP A 263 17.75 15.24 18.76
CA ASP A 263 16.35 15.46 18.34
C ASP A 263 15.63 14.23 17.76
N LYS A 264 16.07 13.01 18.09
CA LYS A 264 15.46 11.78 17.54
C LYS A 264 13.93 11.76 17.75
N ASP A 265 13.47 12.03 18.96
CA ASP A 265 12.05 12.02 19.34
C ASP A 265 11.16 13.04 18.58
N LYS A 266 11.79 13.98 17.88
CA LYS A 266 11.13 14.99 17.04
C LYS A 266 10.93 14.54 15.59
N LEU A 267 11.30 13.31 15.23
CA LEU A 267 10.92 12.72 13.94
C LEU A 267 9.58 11.98 14.05
N ALA A 268 8.82 12.00 12.97
CA ALA A 268 7.75 11.03 12.77
C ALA A 268 8.38 9.64 12.58
N ASN A 269 7.80 8.63 13.22
CA ASN A 269 8.19 7.24 13.02
C ASN A 269 7.86 6.77 11.60
N MET A 270 8.47 5.68 11.16
CA MET A 270 8.08 4.98 9.95
C MET A 270 7.52 3.60 10.30
N ILE A 271 6.43 3.23 9.63
CA ILE A 271 5.78 1.92 9.76
C ILE A 271 5.76 1.29 8.38
N LEU A 272 6.48 0.19 8.18
CA LEU A 272 6.57 -0.49 6.90
C LEU A 272 5.76 -1.78 6.96
N PHE A 273 4.65 -1.83 6.25
CA PHE A 273 3.93 -3.07 5.99
C PHE A 273 4.29 -3.55 4.60
N ILE A 274 4.89 -4.73 4.50
CA ILE A 274 5.49 -5.24 3.27
C ILE A 274 4.77 -6.53 2.86
N GLY A 275 4.05 -6.47 1.74
CA GLY A 275 3.51 -7.65 1.08
C GLY A 275 4.60 -8.41 0.34
N ILE A 276 4.71 -9.71 0.59
CA ILE A 276 5.69 -10.60 -0.06
C ILE A 276 5.07 -11.97 -0.37
N SER A 277 5.48 -12.58 -1.48
CA SER A 277 5.13 -13.98 -1.77
C SER A 277 5.78 -14.95 -0.77
N GLU A 278 5.19 -16.15 -0.63
CA GLU A 278 5.79 -17.24 0.16
C GLU A 278 7.19 -17.58 -0.37
N ASP A 279 7.34 -17.76 -1.69
CA ASP A 279 8.64 -18.01 -2.32
C ASP A 279 9.66 -16.89 -2.04
N GLY A 280 9.23 -15.63 -2.05
CA GLY A 280 10.09 -14.49 -1.73
C GLY A 280 10.55 -14.51 -0.27
N TRP A 281 9.65 -14.89 0.63
CA TRP A 281 9.94 -15.03 2.05
C TRP A 281 10.88 -16.20 2.35
N ASP A 282 10.67 -17.35 1.70
CA ASP A 282 11.55 -18.51 1.86
C ASP A 282 12.95 -18.21 1.32
N LYS A 283 13.06 -17.50 0.19
CA LYS A 283 14.35 -17.00 -0.30
C LYS A 283 15.05 -16.10 0.72
N LEU A 284 14.33 -15.20 1.40
CA LEU A 284 14.91 -14.37 2.46
C LEU A 284 15.45 -15.22 3.61
N LYS A 285 14.69 -16.22 4.06
CA LYS A 285 15.11 -17.17 5.11
C LYS A 285 16.33 -17.99 4.70
N GLU A 286 16.41 -18.42 3.44
CA GLU A 286 17.59 -19.13 2.93
C GLU A 286 18.83 -18.25 2.92
N ILE A 287 18.70 -16.98 2.51
CA ILE A 287 19.80 -16.01 2.51
C ILE A 287 20.24 -15.74 3.95
N GLU A 288 19.30 -15.53 4.87
CA GLU A 288 19.60 -15.35 6.30
C GLU A 288 20.43 -16.52 6.86
N LYS A 289 20.06 -17.76 6.53
CA LYS A 289 20.80 -18.96 6.96
C LYS A 289 22.23 -18.97 6.42
N LYS A 290 22.44 -18.60 5.15
CA LYS A 290 23.78 -18.52 4.53
C LYS A 290 24.64 -17.42 5.15
N GLU A 291 24.03 -16.28 5.50
CA GLU A 291 24.72 -15.15 6.14
C GLU A 291 25.16 -15.43 7.60
N ILE A 292 24.83 -16.59 8.18
CA ILE A 292 25.31 -16.98 9.53
C ILE A 292 26.84 -17.09 9.54
N SER A 293 27.43 -17.65 8.49
CA SER A 293 28.87 -17.86 8.34
C SER A 293 29.58 -16.73 7.59
N GLU A 294 28.91 -16.11 6.62
CA GLU A 294 29.52 -15.16 5.67
C GLU A 294 29.33 -13.69 6.06
N GLY A 295 28.34 -13.39 6.92
CA GLY A 295 27.88 -12.04 7.18
C GLY A 295 27.06 -11.46 6.03
N GLY A 296 26.19 -10.48 6.33
CA GLY A 296 25.37 -9.81 5.33
C GLY A 296 24.25 -8.95 5.92
N PRO A 297 23.48 -8.26 5.07
CA PRO A 297 22.44 -7.32 5.51
C PRO A 297 21.11 -7.99 5.88
N THR A 298 20.86 -9.22 5.43
CA THR A 298 19.58 -9.93 5.60
C THR A 298 19.35 -10.34 7.04
N ARG A 299 20.31 -11.03 7.67
CA ARG A 299 20.16 -11.48 9.08
C ARG A 299 19.92 -10.32 10.06
N PRO A 300 20.66 -9.18 9.96
CA PRO A 300 20.35 -8.00 10.75
C PRO A 300 18.96 -7.40 10.48
N LEU A 301 18.45 -7.46 9.25
CA LEU A 301 17.10 -7.02 8.91
C LEU A 301 16.04 -7.94 9.54
N MET A 302 16.21 -9.27 9.43
CA MET A 302 15.25 -10.24 9.98
C MET A 302 15.05 -10.07 11.49
N ARG A 303 16.12 -9.75 12.23
CA ARG A 303 16.05 -9.39 13.67
C ARG A 303 15.23 -8.14 13.99
N ARG A 304 14.88 -7.34 12.99
CA ARG A 304 14.12 -6.08 13.10
C ARG A 304 12.70 -6.21 12.57
N VAL A 305 12.31 -7.37 12.09
CA VAL A 305 10.91 -7.67 11.77
C VAL A 305 10.12 -7.73 13.08
N ASN A 306 9.10 -6.89 13.20
CA ASN A 306 8.28 -6.81 14.41
C ASN A 306 7.11 -7.79 14.38
N LEU A 307 6.65 -8.14 13.19
CA LEU A 307 5.55 -9.06 13.00
C LEU A 307 5.66 -9.73 11.63
N GLU A 308 5.39 -11.03 11.60
CA GLU A 308 5.27 -11.85 10.40
C GLU A 308 3.86 -12.41 10.37
N THR A 309 3.12 -12.19 9.29
CA THR A 309 1.75 -12.68 9.16
C THR A 309 1.60 -13.46 7.87
N THR A 310 1.42 -14.77 7.97
CA THR A 310 1.14 -15.64 6.83
C THR A 310 -0.36 -15.71 6.58
N LEU A 311 -0.79 -15.23 5.42
CA LEU A 311 -2.17 -15.33 4.96
C LEU A 311 -2.43 -16.76 4.47
N LEU A 312 -3.37 -17.45 5.09
CA LEU A 312 -3.80 -18.80 4.69
C LEU A 312 -5.00 -18.75 3.75
N ASN A 313 -5.29 -19.85 3.07
CA ASN A 313 -6.56 -19.98 2.34
C ASN A 313 -7.74 -19.86 3.30
N PHE A 314 -8.92 -19.54 2.77
CA PHE A 314 -10.14 -19.54 3.55
C PHE A 314 -10.58 -20.96 3.84
N ASP A 315 -11.14 -21.18 5.03
CA ASP A 315 -11.95 -22.39 5.24
C ASP A 315 -13.29 -22.25 4.48
N ARG A 316 -14.09 -23.31 4.54
CA ARG A 316 -15.40 -23.35 3.89
C ARG A 316 -16.36 -22.26 4.39
N LYS A 317 -16.32 -21.92 5.68
CA LYS A 317 -17.19 -20.87 6.26
C LYS A 317 -16.80 -19.49 5.73
N ASN A 318 -15.52 -19.23 5.65
CA ASN A 318 -14.98 -17.95 5.19
C ASN A 318 -15.08 -17.79 3.67
N THR A 319 -15.05 -18.89 2.93
CA THR A 319 -15.39 -18.94 1.50
C THR A 319 -16.84 -18.51 1.28
N GLU A 320 -17.79 -19.07 2.05
CA GLU A 320 -19.19 -18.64 2.01
C GLU A 320 -19.35 -17.15 2.35
N GLU A 321 -18.66 -16.69 3.39
CA GLU A 321 -18.73 -15.30 3.85
C GLU A 321 -18.21 -14.31 2.80
N LEU A 322 -17.13 -14.64 2.10
CA LEU A 322 -16.63 -13.83 0.97
C LEU A 322 -17.71 -13.70 -0.11
N ILE A 323 -18.30 -14.81 -0.53
CA ILE A 323 -19.34 -14.84 -1.58
C ILE A 323 -20.53 -13.98 -1.14
N LYS A 324 -21.00 -14.17 0.10
CA LYS A 324 -22.11 -13.38 0.67
C LYS A 324 -21.81 -11.89 0.70
N LYS A 325 -20.61 -11.47 1.11
CA LYS A 325 -20.24 -10.05 1.16
C LYS A 325 -20.25 -9.40 -0.23
N VAL A 326 -19.69 -10.08 -1.23
CA VAL A 326 -19.70 -9.58 -2.62
C VAL A 326 -21.13 -9.46 -3.15
N LEU A 327 -21.97 -10.47 -2.93
CA LEU A 327 -23.38 -10.43 -3.33
C LEU A 327 -24.15 -9.33 -2.61
N SER A 328 -24.00 -9.24 -1.28
CA SER A 328 -24.70 -8.27 -0.42
C SER A 328 -24.38 -6.83 -0.83
N TYR A 329 -23.12 -6.53 -1.11
CA TYR A 329 -22.70 -5.21 -1.60
C TYR A 329 -23.36 -4.85 -2.95
N ASN A 330 -23.61 -5.88 -3.77
CA ASN A 330 -24.22 -5.75 -5.07
C ASN A 330 -25.76 -5.86 -5.06
N ARG A 331 -26.42 -5.99 -3.90
CA ARG A 331 -27.89 -6.04 -3.87
C ARG A 331 -28.54 -4.73 -4.28
N VAL A 332 -29.62 -4.82 -5.05
CA VAL A 332 -30.50 -3.70 -5.41
C VAL A 332 -31.84 -3.73 -4.66
N THR A 333 -32.22 -4.87 -4.07
CA THR A 333 -33.50 -5.04 -3.37
C THR A 333 -33.32 -5.70 -2.01
N LYS A 334 -34.22 -5.40 -1.06
CA LYS A 334 -34.24 -6.05 0.27
C LYS A 334 -34.79 -7.48 0.24
N TYR A 335 -35.35 -7.91 -0.89
CA TYR A 335 -36.00 -9.23 -1.04
C TYR A 335 -35.07 -10.42 -0.77
N PHE A 336 -33.76 -10.23 -0.89
CA PHE A 336 -32.76 -11.27 -0.70
C PHE A 336 -31.86 -11.03 0.53
N GLU A 337 -32.30 -10.19 1.48
CA GLU A 337 -31.57 -9.98 2.75
C GLU A 337 -31.59 -11.23 3.64
N GLU A 338 -32.68 -12.00 3.61
CA GLU A 338 -32.82 -13.24 4.41
C GLU A 338 -32.04 -14.43 3.81
N ASP A 339 -31.76 -14.41 2.50
CA ASP A 339 -30.94 -15.41 1.82
C ASP A 339 -29.81 -14.75 1.02
N PRO A 340 -28.71 -14.37 1.69
CA PRO A 340 -27.64 -13.59 1.08
C PRO A 340 -26.82 -14.36 0.05
N LEU A 341 -27.00 -15.68 -0.06
CA LEU A 341 -26.27 -16.53 -1.01
C LEU A 341 -26.85 -16.55 -2.41
N ILE A 342 -28.14 -16.24 -2.58
CA ILE A 342 -28.80 -16.26 -3.89
C ILE A 342 -28.00 -15.40 -4.90
N PRO A 343 -27.67 -15.91 -6.08
CA PRO A 343 -28.25 -17.09 -6.71
C PRO A 343 -27.56 -18.43 -6.42
N PHE A 344 -26.50 -18.44 -5.62
CA PHE A 344 -25.76 -19.65 -5.31
C PHE A 344 -26.45 -20.47 -4.22
N THR A 345 -26.40 -21.79 -4.36
CA THR A 345 -26.85 -22.72 -3.32
C THR A 345 -25.72 -23.09 -2.37
N LYS A 346 -26.02 -23.80 -1.27
CA LYS A 346 -24.98 -24.24 -0.33
C LYS A 346 -24.04 -25.29 -0.93
N ASP A 347 -24.57 -26.23 -1.71
CA ASP A 347 -23.79 -27.24 -2.43
C ASP A 347 -22.90 -26.64 -3.53
N PHE A 348 -23.31 -25.52 -4.14
CA PHE A 348 -22.42 -24.73 -4.98
C PHE A 348 -21.21 -24.22 -4.19
N VAL A 349 -21.43 -23.63 -3.01
CA VAL A 349 -20.33 -23.11 -2.18
C VAL A 349 -19.39 -24.24 -1.76
N ASP A 350 -19.92 -25.41 -1.40
CA ASP A 350 -19.12 -26.59 -1.06
C ASP A 350 -18.23 -27.01 -2.23
N TYR A 351 -18.80 -27.08 -3.44
CA TYR A 351 -18.05 -27.40 -4.65
C TYR A 351 -16.97 -26.36 -4.98
N ILE A 352 -17.27 -25.07 -4.88
CA ILE A 352 -16.28 -24.01 -5.12
C ILE A 352 -15.15 -24.07 -4.09
N TYR A 353 -15.46 -24.34 -2.82
CA TYR A 353 -14.45 -24.53 -1.79
C TYR A 353 -13.57 -25.75 -2.10
N GLU A 354 -14.15 -26.90 -2.44
CA GLU A 354 -13.43 -28.12 -2.84
C GLU A 354 -12.50 -27.86 -4.04
N LEU A 355 -13.00 -27.18 -5.08
CA LEU A 355 -12.26 -26.91 -6.32
C LEU A 355 -11.10 -25.94 -6.13
N THR A 356 -11.27 -24.95 -5.25
CA THR A 356 -10.31 -23.84 -5.07
C THR A 356 -9.44 -23.98 -3.83
N GLU A 357 -9.73 -24.97 -2.98
CA GLU A 357 -9.18 -25.13 -1.65
C GLU A 357 -9.28 -23.84 -0.81
N GLY A 358 -10.33 -23.04 -1.06
CA GLY A 358 -10.58 -21.76 -0.41
C GLY A 358 -9.61 -20.62 -0.79
N LEU A 359 -8.87 -20.72 -1.89
CA LEU A 359 -8.04 -19.61 -2.39
C LEU A 359 -8.93 -18.41 -2.78
N PRO A 360 -8.85 -17.24 -2.08
CA PRO A 360 -9.84 -16.17 -2.24
C PRO A 360 -10.02 -15.66 -3.68
N SER A 361 -8.92 -15.42 -4.40
CA SER A 361 -8.99 -14.99 -5.81
C SER A 361 -9.66 -16.03 -6.71
N ALA A 362 -9.34 -17.32 -6.55
CA ALA A 362 -9.92 -18.39 -7.35
C ALA A 362 -11.41 -18.54 -7.05
N VAL A 363 -11.82 -18.48 -5.77
CA VAL A 363 -13.23 -18.46 -5.37
C VAL A 363 -13.97 -17.37 -6.13
N LYS A 364 -13.45 -16.13 -6.12
CA LYS A 364 -14.10 -15.01 -6.80
C LYS A 364 -14.20 -15.23 -8.32
N VAL A 365 -13.11 -15.64 -8.98
CA VAL A 365 -13.08 -15.89 -10.43
C VAL A 365 -14.08 -16.97 -10.83
N ARG A 366 -14.15 -18.08 -10.09
CA ARG A 366 -15.10 -19.17 -10.38
C ARG A 366 -16.55 -18.72 -10.18
N CYS A 367 -16.81 -17.92 -9.14
CA CYS A 367 -18.14 -17.33 -8.94
C CYS A 367 -18.53 -16.41 -10.11
N ALA A 368 -17.62 -15.56 -10.60
CA ALA A 368 -17.87 -14.72 -11.78
C ALA A 368 -18.23 -15.56 -13.01
N GLN A 369 -17.45 -16.62 -13.28
CA GLN A 369 -17.64 -17.48 -14.46
C GLN A 369 -19.01 -18.18 -14.45
N VAL A 370 -19.41 -18.73 -13.31
CA VAL A 370 -20.70 -19.42 -13.18
C VAL A 370 -21.86 -18.42 -13.17
N LEU A 371 -21.68 -17.25 -12.55
CA LEU A 371 -22.71 -16.20 -12.55
C LEU A 371 -22.97 -15.66 -13.97
N ASP A 372 -21.91 -15.41 -14.73
CA ASP A 372 -21.97 -14.97 -16.13
C ASP A 372 -22.71 -15.98 -17.02
N ALA A 373 -22.36 -17.26 -16.92
CA ALA A 373 -23.06 -18.33 -17.63
C ALA A 373 -24.54 -18.45 -17.19
N GLY A 374 -24.79 -18.40 -15.89
CA GLY A 374 -26.14 -18.46 -15.32
C GLY A 374 -27.06 -17.36 -15.81
N LEU A 375 -26.52 -16.14 -16.02
CA LEU A 375 -27.24 -15.04 -16.63
C LEU A 375 -27.53 -15.25 -18.11
N ALA A 376 -26.58 -15.79 -18.87
CA ALA A 376 -26.77 -16.12 -20.28
C ALA A 376 -27.86 -17.18 -20.47
N ASP A 377 -27.81 -18.23 -19.64
CA ASP A 377 -28.73 -19.38 -19.68
C ASP A 377 -30.05 -19.14 -18.95
N ARG A 378 -30.18 -18.03 -18.22
CA ARG A 378 -31.33 -17.66 -17.39
C ARG A 378 -31.67 -18.69 -16.31
N VAL A 379 -30.65 -19.25 -15.67
CA VAL A 379 -30.79 -20.22 -14.58
C VAL A 379 -31.08 -19.47 -13.28
N SER A 380 -32.18 -19.76 -12.58
CA SER A 380 -32.56 -18.98 -11.38
C SER A 380 -31.74 -19.30 -10.12
N LEU A 381 -31.25 -20.54 -10.00
CA LEU A 381 -30.44 -21.01 -8.88
C LEU A 381 -29.25 -21.79 -9.40
N LEU A 382 -28.05 -21.39 -8.99
CA LEU A 382 -26.79 -21.94 -9.45
C LEU A 382 -26.33 -22.99 -8.46
N THR A 383 -26.51 -24.26 -8.85
CA THR A 383 -26.18 -25.46 -8.05
C THR A 383 -24.77 -25.97 -8.34
N ARG A 384 -24.32 -26.96 -7.57
CA ARG A 384 -23.09 -27.72 -7.87
C ARG A 384 -23.08 -28.29 -9.28
N GLU A 385 -24.14 -28.98 -9.68
CA GLU A 385 -24.25 -29.64 -10.99
C GLU A 385 -24.10 -28.63 -12.15
N TYR A 386 -24.75 -27.47 -12.03
CA TYR A 386 -24.62 -26.42 -13.04
C TYR A 386 -23.21 -25.85 -13.08
N ALA A 387 -22.61 -25.59 -11.92
CA ALA A 387 -21.24 -25.06 -11.83
C ALA A 387 -20.20 -26.03 -12.41
N GLN A 388 -20.34 -27.33 -12.15
CA GLN A 388 -19.45 -28.36 -12.70
C GLN A 388 -19.45 -28.30 -14.23
N LYS A 389 -20.64 -28.33 -14.84
CA LYS A 389 -20.78 -28.23 -16.30
C LYS A 389 -20.10 -26.97 -16.86
N VAL A 390 -20.40 -25.80 -16.28
CA VAL A 390 -19.87 -24.52 -16.77
C VAL A 390 -18.35 -24.44 -16.63
N LEU A 391 -17.81 -24.91 -15.51
CA LEU A 391 -16.38 -24.82 -15.25
C LEU A 391 -15.57 -25.83 -16.06
N GLU A 392 -16.09 -27.03 -16.29
CA GLU A 392 -15.50 -28.01 -17.22
C GLU A 392 -15.45 -27.46 -18.66
N GLU A 393 -16.54 -26.86 -19.15
CA GLU A 393 -16.58 -26.21 -20.47
C GLU A 393 -15.56 -25.06 -20.61
N ARG A 394 -15.21 -24.42 -19.50
CA ARG A 394 -14.22 -23.33 -19.43
C ARG A 394 -12.80 -23.80 -19.08
N GLY A 395 -12.58 -25.12 -18.97
CA GLY A 395 -11.26 -25.75 -18.81
C GLY A 395 -10.72 -25.77 -17.37
N PHE A 396 -11.60 -25.86 -16.36
CA PHE A 396 -11.25 -25.93 -14.95
C PHE A 396 -11.54 -27.27 -14.29
#